data_AF-A0A939XVD5-F1
#
_entry.id   AF-A0A939XVD5-F1
#
_cell.length_a   1.000
_cell.length_b   1.000
_cell.length_c   1.000
_cell.angle_alpha   90.00
_cell.angle_beta   90.00
_cell.angle_gamma   90.00
#
_symmetry.space_group_name_H-M   'P 1'
#
loop_
_entity.id
_entity.type
_entity.pdbx_description
1 polymer ?
#
loop_
_entity_poly.entity_id
_entity_poly.type
_entity_poly.pdbx_seq_one_letter_code
_entity_poly.pdbx_strand_id
1 'polypeptide(L)'
;SISGPMKQAVDSFTAFAKNSAKLSGNAGGMVSDFHARTNDLLNNLNASIVTLNATLKDARGLVAPASLPVLELSRTLRELSEAAKAIRSLANTLDHSPDAIIVGKGSSE
;
A
#
# COMPACT_ATOMS: atom_id res chain seq x y z
N SER A 1 15.45 -16.46 -3.74
CA SER A 1 14.62 -15.60 -4.60
C SER A 1 13.61 -14.86 -3.75
N ILE A 2 13.49 -13.54 -3.94
CA ILE A 2 12.41 -12.73 -3.36
C ILE A 2 11.12 -12.99 -4.14
N SER A 3 10.71 -14.25 -4.32
CA SER A 3 9.56 -14.65 -5.14
C SER A 3 8.29 -14.81 -4.30
N GLY A 4 8.10 -13.92 -3.32
CA GLY A 4 7.01 -14.00 -2.35
C GLY A 4 6.09 -12.77 -2.33
N PRO A 5 5.08 -12.75 -1.45
CA PRO A 5 4.10 -11.67 -1.32
C PRO A 5 4.72 -10.27 -1.18
N MET A 6 5.85 -10.18 -0.49
CA MET A 6 6.60 -8.92 -0.34
C MET A 6 7.04 -8.33 -1.68
N LYS A 7 7.46 -9.15 -2.64
CA LYS A 7 7.81 -8.67 -3.99
C LYS A 7 6.58 -8.18 -4.73
N GLN A 8 5.44 -8.87 -4.60
CA GLN A 8 4.18 -8.42 -5.19
C GLN A 8 3.71 -7.09 -4.59
N ALA A 9 3.87 -6.87 -3.29
CA ALA A 9 3.59 -5.58 -2.66
C ALA A 9 4.50 -4.47 -3.22
N VAL A 10 5.81 -4.72 -3.35
CA VAL A 10 6.76 -3.75 -3.94
C VAL A 10 6.45 -3.45 -5.41
N ASP A 11 6.13 -4.49 -6.20
CA ASP A 11 5.75 -4.34 -7.60
C ASP A 11 4.47 -3.51 -7.73
N SER A 12 3.48 -3.75 -6.85
CA SER A 12 2.21 -3.01 -6.81
C SER A 12 2.40 -1.57 -6.39
N PHE A 13 3.25 -1.32 -5.40
CA PHE A 13 3.59 0.03 -4.96
C PHE A 13 4.30 0.82 -6.08
N THR A 14 5.24 0.17 -6.78
CA THR A 14 5.93 0.76 -7.93
C THR A 14 4.94 1.06 -9.06
N ALA A 15 4.01 0.15 -9.34
CA ALA A 15 2.96 0.34 -10.33
C ALA A 15 2.01 1.49 -9.95
N PHE A 16 1.64 1.60 -8.67
CA PHE A 16 0.85 2.71 -8.15
C PHE A 16 1.56 4.06 -8.36
N ALA A 17 2.82 4.17 -7.92
CA ALA A 17 3.61 5.39 -8.04
C ALA A 17 3.86 5.84 -9.48
N LYS A 18 4.07 4.89 -10.41
CA LYS A 18 4.26 5.23 -11.84
C LYS A 18 2.99 5.73 -12.53
N ASN A 19 1.83 5.28 -12.08
CA ASN A 19 0.56 5.59 -12.75
C ASN A 19 -0.17 6.78 -12.13
N SER A 20 0.07 7.10 -10.87
CA SER A 20 -0.38 8.38 -10.29
C SER A 20 0.17 9.58 -11.08
N ALA A 21 1.40 9.48 -11.59
CA ALA A 21 2.00 10.49 -12.47
C ALA A 21 1.33 10.61 -13.86
N LYS A 22 0.52 9.62 -14.29
CA LYS A 22 -0.12 9.56 -15.61
C LYS A 22 -1.60 9.98 -15.62
N LEU A 23 -2.17 10.35 -14.46
CA LEU A 23 -3.57 10.78 -14.31
C LEU A 23 -3.90 12.14 -15.01
N SER A 24 -3.07 12.65 -15.92
CA SER A 24 -3.24 13.98 -16.56
C SER A 24 -4.13 13.98 -17.81
N GLY A 25 -4.64 12.82 -18.27
CA GLY A 25 -5.11 12.66 -19.65
C GLY A 25 -6.61 12.51 -19.95
N ASN A 26 -7.46 12.01 -19.03
CA ASN A 26 -8.89 11.78 -19.30
C ASN A 26 -9.70 11.57 -18.01
N ALA A 27 -10.55 12.54 -17.64
CA ALA A 27 -11.18 12.61 -16.31
C ALA A 27 -12.09 11.42 -15.95
N GLY A 28 -12.81 10.83 -16.92
CA GLY A 28 -13.76 9.75 -16.66
C GLY A 28 -13.12 8.38 -16.39
N GLY A 29 -12.05 8.04 -17.11
CA GLY A 29 -11.31 6.79 -16.90
C GLY A 29 -10.36 6.83 -15.71
N MET A 30 -9.96 8.03 -15.30
CA MET A 30 -8.96 8.29 -14.28
C MET A 30 -9.37 7.82 -12.88
N VAL A 31 -10.62 8.06 -12.47
CA VAL A 31 -11.13 7.65 -11.15
C VAL A 31 -11.28 6.12 -11.07
N SER A 32 -11.83 5.50 -12.11
CA SER A 32 -11.97 4.04 -12.19
C SER A 32 -10.61 3.33 -12.18
N ASP A 33 -9.63 3.81 -12.96
CA ASP A 33 -8.28 3.28 -12.98
C ASP A 33 -7.58 3.44 -11.63
N PHE A 34 -7.78 4.59 -10.97
CA PHE A 34 -7.23 4.85 -9.65
C PHE A 34 -7.82 3.90 -8.60
N HIS A 35 -9.13 3.65 -8.64
CA HIS A 35 -9.81 2.69 -7.76
C HIS A 35 -9.28 1.26 -7.94
N ALA A 36 -9.22 0.78 -9.18
CA ALA A 36 -8.72 -0.56 -9.49
C ALA A 36 -7.30 -0.76 -8.97
N ARG A 37 -6.40 0.21 -9.23
CA ARG A 37 -5.00 0.14 -8.80
C ARG A 37 -4.84 0.24 -7.30
N THR A 38 -5.65 1.04 -6.63
CA THR A 38 -5.64 1.14 -5.17
C THR A 38 -6.09 -0.18 -4.54
N ASN A 39 -7.12 -0.81 -5.09
CA ASN A 39 -7.57 -2.12 -4.65
C ASN A 39 -6.49 -3.19 -4.84
N ASP A 40 -5.80 -3.22 -5.98
CA ASP A 40 -4.68 -4.14 -6.22
C ASP A 40 -3.55 -3.95 -5.20
N LEU A 41 -3.17 -2.69 -4.94
CA LEU A 41 -2.16 -2.37 -3.93
C LEU A 41 -2.57 -2.84 -2.54
N LEU A 42 -3.81 -2.54 -2.11
CA LEU A 42 -4.31 -2.94 -0.79
C LEU A 42 -4.39 -4.46 -0.65
N ASN A 43 -4.81 -5.18 -1.69
CA ASN A 43 -4.85 -6.65 -1.69
C ASN A 43 -3.45 -7.25 -1.54
N ASN A 44 -2.46 -6.75 -2.28
CA ASN A 44 -1.09 -7.25 -2.22
C ASN A 44 -0.38 -6.88 -0.91
N LEU A 45 -0.65 -5.71 -0.34
CA LEU A 45 -0.22 -5.34 1.01
C LEU A 45 -0.81 -6.27 2.06
N ASN A 46 -2.11 -6.56 1.98
CA ASN A 46 -2.78 -7.46 2.91
C ASN A 46 -2.19 -8.88 2.85
N ALA A 47 -1.96 -9.41 1.64
CA ALA A 47 -1.30 -10.71 1.46
C ALA A 47 0.10 -10.74 2.10
N SER A 48 0.86 -9.66 1.95
CA SER A 48 2.20 -9.53 2.56
C SER A 48 2.13 -9.50 4.09
N ILE A 49 1.19 -8.73 4.65
CA ILE A 49 0.96 -8.66 6.09
C ILE A 49 0.60 -10.04 6.65
N VAL A 50 -0.28 -10.79 5.97
CA VAL A 50 -0.66 -12.15 6.39
C VAL A 50 0.54 -13.09 6.41
N THR A 51 1.34 -13.09 5.34
CA THR A 51 2.53 -13.95 5.26
C THR A 51 3.58 -13.58 6.30
N LEU A 52 3.87 -12.29 6.48
CA LEU A 52 4.83 -11.83 7.49
C LEU A 52 4.34 -12.14 8.92
N ASN A 53 3.04 -12.05 9.18
CA ASN A 53 2.46 -12.47 10.47
C ASN A 53 2.64 -13.98 10.71
N ALA A 54 2.44 -14.82 9.70
CA ALA A 54 2.68 -16.25 9.80
C ALA A 54 4.17 -16.54 10.09
N THR A 55 5.09 -15.90 9.36
CA THR A 55 6.53 -16.02 9.60
C THR A 55 6.91 -15.56 11.02
N LEU A 56 6.32 -14.47 11.51
CA LEU A 56 6.55 -13.98 12.87
C LEU A 56 6.07 -14.98 13.92
N LYS A 57 4.91 -15.62 13.69
CA LYS A 57 4.37 -16.67 14.57
C LYS A 57 5.28 -17.89 14.62
N ASP A 58 5.75 -18.34 13.47
CA ASP A 58 6.67 -19.48 13.36
C ASP A 58 8.02 -19.16 14.02
N ALA A 59 8.56 -17.96 13.78
CA ALA A 59 9.79 -17.51 14.41
C ALA A 59 9.67 -17.46 15.93
N ARG A 60 8.57 -16.95 16.50
CA ARG A 60 8.34 -16.96 17.96
C ARG A 60 8.28 -18.37 18.56
N GLY A 61 7.97 -19.40 17.75
CA GLY A 61 8.05 -20.80 18.17
C GLY A 61 9.48 -21.35 18.21
N LEU A 62 10.42 -20.71 17.51
CA LEU A 62 11.81 -21.15 17.34
C LEU A 62 12.82 -20.25 18.08
N VAL A 63 12.48 -18.97 18.33
CA VAL A 63 13.34 -17.98 18.98
C VAL A 63 12.62 -17.28 20.13
N ALA A 64 13.40 -16.67 21.03
CA ALA A 64 12.85 -15.92 22.16
C ALA A 64 11.90 -14.79 21.69
N PRO A 65 10.70 -14.64 22.30
CA PRO A 65 9.68 -13.66 21.88
C PRO A 65 10.13 -12.18 21.88
N ALA A 66 11.19 -11.84 22.61
CA ALA A 66 11.76 -10.49 22.70
C ALA A 66 13.10 -10.35 21.94
N SER A 67 13.41 -11.28 21.03
CA SER A 67 14.59 -11.16 20.18
C SER A 67 14.45 -9.98 19.21
N LEU A 68 15.57 -9.33 18.89
CA LEU A 68 15.60 -8.18 17.98
C LEU A 68 14.88 -8.44 16.64
N PRO A 69 15.05 -9.60 15.96
CA PRO A 69 14.36 -9.86 14.70
C PRO A 69 12.83 -9.91 14.82
N VAL A 70 12.31 -10.46 15.93
CA VAL A 70 10.87 -10.56 16.20
C VAL A 70 10.28 -9.17 16.43
N LEU A 71 11.00 -8.30 17.14
CA LEU A 71 10.59 -6.92 17.38
C LEU A 71 10.58 -6.09 16.08
N GLU A 72 11.65 -6.17 15.28
CA GLU A 72 11.75 -5.46 13.99
C GLU A 72 10.67 -5.90 12.99
N LEU A 73 10.40 -7.21 12.92
CA LEU A 73 9.33 -7.73 12.05
C LEU A 73 7.95 -7.28 12.52
N SER A 74 7.71 -7.28 13.84
CA SER A 74 6.45 -6.77 14.43
C SER A 74 6.25 -5.28 14.12
N ARG A 75 7.34 -4.49 14.16
CA ARG A 75 7.32 -3.06 13.82
C ARG A 75 7.01 -2.84 12.35
N THR A 76 7.70 -3.56 11.46
CA THR A 76 7.47 -3.51 10.00
C THR A 76 6.01 -3.80 9.65
N LEU A 77 5.41 -4.83 10.27
CA LEU A 77 4.00 -5.18 10.08
C LEU A 77 3.04 -4.05 10.47
N ARG A 78 3.35 -3.35 11.55
CA ARG A 78 2.57 -2.19 12.01
C ARG A 78 2.67 -1.05 11.00
N GLU A 79 3.88 -0.72 10.55
CA GLU A 79 4.12 0.35 9.58
C GLU A 79 3.41 0.08 8.24
N LEU A 80 3.45 -1.16 7.75
CA LEU A 80 2.69 -1.59 6.56
C LEU A 80 1.18 -1.45 6.75
N SER A 81 0.67 -1.78 7.94
CA SER A 81 -0.75 -1.65 8.26
C SER A 81 -1.21 -0.20 8.26
N GLU A 82 -0.41 0.71 8.83
CA GLU A 82 -0.70 2.15 8.81
C GLU A 82 -0.62 2.73 7.40
N ALA A 83 0.35 2.30 6.57
CA ALA A 83 0.43 2.70 5.18
C ALA A 83 -0.83 2.27 4.38
N ALA A 84 -1.29 1.04 4.56
CA ALA A 84 -2.50 0.54 3.92
C ALA A 84 -3.74 1.36 4.33
N LYS A 85 -3.85 1.75 5.61
CA LYS A 85 -4.93 2.64 6.08
C LYS A 85 -4.87 4.01 5.43
N ALA A 86 -3.69 4.60 5.31
CA ALA A 86 -3.50 5.91 4.67
C ALA A 86 -3.90 5.87 3.18
N ILE A 87 -3.52 4.82 2.46
CA ILE A 87 -3.92 4.59 1.05
C ILE A 87 -5.44 4.47 0.93
N ARG A 88 -6.08 3.69 1.81
CA ARG A 88 -7.55 3.56 1.83
C ARG A 88 -8.24 4.89 2.14
N SER A 89 -7.70 5.66 3.08
CA SER A 89 -8.22 6.99 3.39
C SER A 89 -8.15 7.92 2.18
N LEU A 90 -7.01 7.92 1.48
CA LEU A 90 -6.86 8.67 0.23
C LEU A 90 -7.90 8.25 -0.82
N ALA A 91 -8.09 6.94 -1.04
CA ALA A 91 -9.09 6.45 -1.98
C ALA A 91 -10.50 6.90 -1.62
N ASN A 92 -10.87 6.82 -0.34
CA ASN A 92 -12.17 7.29 0.13
C ASN A 92 -12.35 8.80 -0.11
N THR A 93 -11.34 9.62 0.16
CA THR A 93 -11.37 11.06 -0.11
C THR A 93 -11.60 11.34 -1.60
N LEU A 94 -10.95 10.58 -2.48
CA LEU A 94 -11.07 10.78 -3.93
C LEU A 94 -12.42 10.33 -4.48
N ASP A 95 -13.03 9.29 -3.90
CA ASP A 95 -14.37 8.82 -4.27
C ASP A 95 -15.46 9.85 -3.90
N HIS A 96 -15.29 10.55 -2.77
CA HIS A 96 -16.28 11.51 -2.25
C HIS A 96 -15.98 12.98 -2.65
N SER A 97 -14.78 13.28 -3.15
CA SER A 97 -14.36 14.64 -3.53
C SER A 97 -13.38 14.60 -4.70
N PRO A 98 -13.86 14.32 -5.93
CA PRO A 98 -13.00 14.21 -7.11
C PRO A 98 -12.21 15.49 -7.40
N ASP A 99 -12.74 16.64 -6.99
CA ASP A 99 -12.11 17.96 -7.14
C ASP A 99 -10.82 18.11 -6.32
N ALA A 100 -10.60 17.26 -5.29
CA ALA A 100 -9.37 17.27 -4.50
C ALA A 100 -8.13 16.87 -5.31
N ILE A 101 -8.30 16.17 -6.45
CA ILE A 101 -7.19 15.90 -7.38
C ILE A 101 -6.82 17.16 -8.18
N ILE A 102 -7.80 18.06 -8.43
CA ILE A 102 -7.61 19.26 -9.24
C ILE A 102 -6.80 20.33 -8.48
N VAL A 103 -6.81 20.33 -7.14
CA VAL A 103 -6.06 21.30 -6.32
C VAL A 103 -4.53 21.08 -6.36
N GLY A 104 -4.05 20.00 -6.99
CA GLY A 104 -2.63 19.85 -7.35
C GLY A 104 -2.18 20.64 -8.57
N LYS A 105 -3.11 21.27 -9.32
CA LYS A 105 -2.82 22.11 -10.50
C LYS A 105 -3.62 23.41 -10.42
N GLY A 106 -3.24 24.30 -9.49
CA GLY A 106 -3.94 25.58 -9.34
C GLY A 106 -3.30 26.65 -8.45
N SER A 107 -2.16 26.39 -7.80
CA SER A 107 -1.40 27.44 -7.09
C SER A 107 -0.05 27.66 -7.76
N SER A 108 -0.14 28.18 -8.99
CA SER A 108 0.86 29.10 -9.51
C SER A 108 0.31 30.51 -9.24
N GLU A 109 0.76 31.13 -8.15
CA GLU A 109 0.92 32.58 -8.07
C GLU A 109 2.42 32.89 -8.05
#